data_AF-A0A1R0X0I3-F1
#
_entry.id   AF-A0A1R0X0I3-F1
#
_cell.length_a   1.000
_cell.length_b   1.000
_cell.length_c   1.000
_cell.angle_alpha   90.00
_cell.angle_beta   90.00
_cell.angle_gamma   90.00
#
_symmetry.space_group_name_H-M   'P 1'
#
loop_
_entity.id
_entity.type
_entity.pdbx_description
1 polymer ?
#
loop_
_entity_poly.entity_id
_entity_poly.type
_entity_poly.pdbx_seq_one_letter_code
_entity_poly.pdbx_strand_id
1 'polypeptide(L)'
;MYFEDNLASQGTSFYLRDESDNASAVMGLIFEKMKLRGWLIQTDQRILRDYACLAKDHFEGHKGDLKFKAEKYRMGFKIEFFQEINTVNRSGGYYDFDKLKLMPYLLRLSFLTELKHIKETCKAAGYLDQSKPVTVRAFDKVMDHIKSSCHYKEGKELPEYEVPSYNSKDKDGKRIRNGEVKYFRDRKGCLQRGIVYHNINNMWWVILHEYNYRNIASFEFFDLDSEENRKRKLIKKSGHHKPAARIKFSEPVAAQISKECKSIGKEGRLVKANEMLSKLYKFDWTSRFFAFELKANGRLSLIEIESKAWGNHKVHESPIKLSLYGRTLPMSSTESYWVKALREYVVHGKRTITEWFCKDSNGQGPDAHYWPEVRKIAWEIGALAS
;
A
#
# COMPACT_ATOMS: atom_id res chain seq x y z
N MET A 1 -25.20 -33.33 -0.45
CA MET A 1 -23.87 -33.67 0.10
C MET A 1 -22.81 -33.19 -0.87
N TYR A 2 -21.73 -32.60 -0.38
CA TYR A 2 -20.66 -32.05 -1.22
C TYR A 2 -19.34 -32.06 -0.49
N PHE A 3 -18.25 -31.84 -1.21
CA PHE A 3 -16.95 -31.51 -0.65
C PHE A 3 -16.38 -30.27 -1.30
N GLU A 4 -15.43 -29.64 -0.63
CA GLU A 4 -14.68 -28.50 -1.14
C GLU A 4 -13.23 -28.53 -0.64
N ASP A 5 -12.33 -27.91 -1.39
CA ASP A 5 -10.96 -27.63 -1.01
C ASP A 5 -10.67 -26.15 -1.21
N ASN A 6 -9.63 -25.65 -0.54
CA ASN A 6 -9.20 -24.26 -0.62
C ASN A 6 -7.93 -24.08 -1.47
N LEU A 7 -7.69 -24.97 -2.44
CA LEU A 7 -6.49 -24.92 -3.29
C LEU A 7 -6.45 -23.64 -4.15
N ALA A 8 -7.61 -23.15 -4.62
CA ALA A 8 -7.71 -21.90 -5.38
C ALA A 8 -7.16 -20.70 -4.61
N SER A 9 -7.32 -20.68 -3.28
CA SER A 9 -6.77 -19.66 -2.38
C SER A 9 -5.39 -20.05 -1.82
N GLN A 10 -4.69 -21.00 -2.44
CA GLN A 10 -3.39 -21.52 -1.98
C GLN A 10 -3.42 -22.16 -0.59
N GLY A 11 -4.59 -22.63 -0.15
CA GLY A 11 -4.72 -23.38 1.08
C GLY A 11 -4.40 -24.87 0.90
N THR A 12 -4.42 -25.59 2.02
CA THR A 12 -4.07 -27.02 2.10
C THR A 12 -5.14 -27.84 2.82
N SER A 13 -6.36 -27.32 2.88
CA SER A 13 -7.49 -27.92 3.60
C SER A 13 -8.53 -28.49 2.63
N PHE A 14 -9.08 -29.64 3.03
CA PHE A 14 -10.18 -30.32 2.39
C PHE A 14 -11.32 -30.47 3.40
N TYR A 15 -12.55 -30.26 2.93
CA TYR A 15 -13.77 -30.32 3.73
C TYR A 15 -14.79 -31.19 3.01
N LEU A 16 -15.47 -32.05 3.75
CA LEU A 16 -16.62 -32.79 3.25
C LEU A 16 -17.80 -32.52 4.16
N ARG A 17 -18.96 -32.20 3.57
CA ARG A 17 -20.21 -31.94 4.28
C ARG A 17 -21.30 -32.93 3.87
N ASP A 18 -21.81 -33.63 4.87
CA ASP A 18 -22.84 -34.63 4.78
C ASP A 18 -23.76 -34.59 6.01
N GLU A 19 -25.06 -34.54 5.79
CA GLU A 19 -26.08 -34.54 6.85
C GLU A 19 -26.62 -35.95 7.14
N SER A 20 -26.20 -36.96 6.38
CA SER A 20 -26.73 -38.34 6.39
C SER A 20 -25.87 -39.38 7.12
N ASP A 21 -25.00 -38.94 8.03
CA ASP A 21 -24.04 -39.76 8.82
C ASP A 21 -23.01 -40.58 8.02
N ASN A 22 -23.08 -40.59 6.68
CA ASN A 22 -22.21 -41.39 5.80
C ASN A 22 -20.79 -40.80 5.66
N ALA A 23 -20.57 -39.52 5.99
CA ALA A 23 -19.25 -38.89 6.01
C ALA A 23 -18.19 -39.67 6.79
N SER A 24 -18.57 -40.31 7.92
CA SER A 24 -17.62 -41.09 8.74
C SER A 24 -17.09 -42.32 7.99
N ALA A 25 -17.94 -43.01 7.23
CA ALA A 25 -17.55 -44.17 6.44
C ALA A 25 -16.62 -43.76 5.29
N VAL A 26 -16.92 -42.63 4.64
CA VAL A 26 -16.08 -42.06 3.58
C VAL A 26 -14.71 -41.65 4.12
N MET A 27 -14.65 -41.03 5.30
CA MET A 27 -13.39 -40.69 5.96
C MET A 27 -12.54 -41.93 6.24
N GLY A 28 -13.17 -43.00 6.76
CA GLY A 28 -12.50 -44.30 6.96
C GLY A 28 -11.92 -44.86 5.66
N LEU A 29 -12.70 -44.85 4.57
CA LEU A 29 -12.24 -45.30 3.25
C LEU A 29 -11.05 -44.47 2.73
N ILE A 30 -11.09 -43.14 2.93
CA ILE A 30 -9.97 -42.26 2.57
C ILE A 30 -8.71 -42.65 3.35
N PHE A 31 -8.82 -42.85 4.66
CA PHE A 31 -7.68 -43.23 5.50
C PHE A 31 -7.10 -44.59 5.11
N GLU A 32 -7.93 -45.59 4.84
CA GLU A 32 -7.44 -46.90 4.36
C GLU A 32 -6.69 -46.76 3.04
N LYS A 33 -7.23 -46.01 2.08
CA LYS A 33 -6.53 -45.74 0.81
C LYS A 33 -5.23 -44.95 1.01
N MET A 34 -5.19 -44.00 1.96
CA MET A 34 -3.97 -43.27 2.30
C MET A 34 -2.93 -44.20 2.90
N LYS A 35 -3.30 -45.09 3.83
CA LYS A 35 -2.39 -46.10 4.40
C LYS A 35 -1.78 -46.99 3.32
N LEU A 36 -2.58 -47.45 2.35
CA LEU A 36 -2.08 -48.22 1.20
C LEU A 36 -1.03 -47.46 0.36
N ARG A 37 -1.07 -46.12 0.36
CA ARG A 37 -0.06 -45.25 -0.29
C ARG A 37 1.10 -44.85 0.62
N GLY A 38 1.24 -45.49 1.78
CA GLY A 38 2.35 -45.29 2.71
C GLY A 38 2.15 -44.19 3.76
N TRP A 39 0.90 -43.79 4.04
CA TRP A 39 0.62 -42.90 5.17
C TRP A 39 0.56 -43.66 6.49
N LEU A 40 1.20 -43.10 7.51
CA LEU A 40 0.99 -43.49 8.89
C LEU A 40 -0.09 -42.58 9.48
N ILE A 41 -1.19 -43.17 9.98
CA ILE A 41 -2.36 -42.44 10.49
C ILE A 41 -2.70 -42.97 11.88
N GLN A 42 -2.88 -42.06 12.83
CA GLN A 42 -3.20 -42.36 14.22
C GLN A 42 -4.14 -41.29 14.82
N THR A 43 -4.63 -41.52 16.03
CA THR A 43 -5.30 -40.49 16.83
C THR A 43 -4.32 -39.34 17.13
N ASP A 44 -4.77 -38.09 17.06
CA ASP A 44 -3.93 -36.93 17.39
C ASP A 44 -3.41 -37.04 18.83
N GLN A 45 -2.10 -37.22 19.00
CA GLN A 45 -1.49 -37.53 20.30
C GLN A 45 -1.56 -36.34 21.26
N ARG A 46 -1.56 -35.11 20.74
CA ARG A 46 -1.74 -33.91 21.57
C ARG A 46 -3.17 -33.85 22.09
N ILE A 47 -4.16 -34.07 21.22
CA ILE A 47 -5.57 -34.07 21.63
C ILE A 47 -5.85 -35.22 22.60
N LEU A 48 -5.28 -36.40 22.38
CA LEU A 48 -5.42 -37.52 23.30
C LEU A 48 -4.89 -37.20 24.71
N ARG A 49 -3.74 -36.53 24.80
CA ARG A 49 -3.13 -36.15 26.08
C ARG A 49 -3.87 -35.02 26.77
N ASP A 50 -4.19 -33.95 26.03
CA ASP A 50 -4.67 -32.68 26.61
C ASP A 50 -6.21 -32.62 26.68
N TYR A 51 -6.90 -33.37 25.80
CA TYR A 51 -8.36 -33.32 25.59
C TYR A 51 -8.94 -34.70 25.22
N ALA A 52 -8.74 -35.71 26.07
CA ALA A 52 -9.09 -37.11 25.79
C ALA A 52 -10.54 -37.33 25.30
N CYS A 53 -11.50 -36.51 25.76
CA CYS A 53 -12.90 -36.59 25.32
C CYS A 53 -13.12 -36.26 23.83
N LEU A 54 -12.22 -35.50 23.21
CA LEU A 54 -12.25 -35.13 21.80
C LEU A 54 -11.46 -36.12 20.93
N ALA A 55 -10.58 -36.93 21.52
CA ALA A 55 -9.63 -37.77 20.79
C ALA A 55 -10.27 -38.71 19.75
N LYS A 56 -11.51 -39.18 19.99
CA LYS A 56 -12.27 -40.02 19.05
C LYS A 56 -12.55 -39.36 17.69
N ASP A 57 -12.53 -38.03 17.63
CA ASP A 57 -12.87 -37.25 16.45
C ASP A 57 -11.64 -36.55 15.83
N HIS A 58 -10.45 -36.66 16.43
CA HIS A 58 -9.23 -36.00 15.94
C HIS A 58 -8.13 -37.00 15.56
N PHE A 59 -7.57 -36.82 14.37
CA PHE A 59 -6.57 -37.71 13.80
C PHE A 59 -5.38 -36.92 13.28
N GLU A 60 -4.21 -37.55 13.25
CA GLU A 60 -3.02 -37.02 12.60
C GLU A 60 -2.37 -38.09 11.75
N GLY A 61 -1.64 -37.66 10.72
CA GLY A 61 -0.88 -38.59 9.91
C GLY A 61 0.30 -37.95 9.22
N HIS A 62 1.20 -38.79 8.73
CA HIS A 62 2.38 -38.35 8.00
C HIS A 62 2.83 -39.35 6.95
N LYS A 63 3.50 -38.83 5.91
CA LYS A 63 4.16 -39.57 4.84
C LYS A 63 5.44 -38.81 4.47
N GLY A 64 6.56 -39.27 5.00
CA GLY A 64 7.79 -38.48 5.02
C GLY A 64 7.55 -37.16 5.76
N ASP A 65 7.96 -36.04 5.15
CA ASP A 65 7.82 -34.71 5.74
C ASP A 65 6.44 -34.07 5.54
N LEU A 66 5.55 -34.67 4.75
CA LEU A 66 4.17 -34.20 4.60
C LEU A 66 3.31 -34.75 5.73
N LYS A 67 2.64 -33.87 6.47
CA LYS A 67 1.80 -34.19 7.61
C LYS A 67 0.37 -33.72 7.36
N PHE A 68 -0.60 -34.31 8.05
CA PHE A 68 -1.95 -33.76 8.13
C PHE A 68 -2.51 -33.86 9.55
N LYS A 69 -3.46 -32.97 9.84
CA LYS A 69 -4.42 -33.12 10.94
C LYS A 69 -5.81 -33.22 10.36
N ALA A 70 -6.63 -34.07 10.95
CA ALA A 70 -8.01 -34.24 10.55
C ALA A 70 -8.93 -34.18 11.76
N GLU A 71 -10.12 -33.66 11.53
CA GLU A 71 -11.16 -33.50 12.54
C GLU A 71 -12.49 -33.94 11.94
N LYS A 72 -13.18 -34.83 12.64
CA LYS A 72 -14.55 -35.21 12.38
C LYS A 72 -15.47 -34.29 13.17
N TYR A 73 -16.52 -33.80 12.52
CA TYR A 73 -17.58 -33.02 13.15
C TYR A 73 -18.94 -33.60 12.75
N ARG A 74 -20.02 -33.12 13.39
CA ARG A 74 -21.36 -33.72 13.27
C ARG A 74 -21.85 -33.91 11.83
N MET A 75 -21.51 -32.99 10.93
CA MET A 75 -21.96 -32.99 9.53
C MET A 75 -20.83 -33.22 8.54
N GLY A 76 -19.73 -33.88 8.93
CA GLY A 76 -18.61 -34.05 8.01
C GLY A 76 -17.24 -34.23 8.66
N PHE A 77 -16.21 -33.89 7.89
CA PHE A 77 -14.84 -33.87 8.39
C PHE A 77 -14.00 -32.84 7.64
N LYS A 78 -12.84 -32.52 8.22
CA LYS A 78 -11.80 -31.66 7.66
C LYS A 78 -10.48 -32.42 7.67
N ILE A 79 -9.68 -32.26 6.62
CA ILE A 79 -8.27 -32.68 6.58
C ILE A 79 -7.43 -31.47 6.19
N GLU A 80 -6.40 -31.14 6.97
CA GLU A 80 -5.49 -30.03 6.70
C GLU A 80 -4.04 -30.53 6.64
N PHE A 81 -3.39 -30.30 5.50
CA PHE A 81 -2.01 -30.71 5.25
C PHE A 81 -1.02 -29.61 5.59
N PHE A 82 0.15 -29.99 6.10
CA PHE A 82 1.23 -29.08 6.48
C PHE A 82 2.59 -29.82 6.43
N GLN A 83 3.65 -29.08 6.71
CA GLN A 83 5.03 -29.56 6.73
C GLN A 83 5.81 -28.81 7.82
N GLU A 84 6.95 -29.32 8.26
CA GLU A 84 7.77 -28.72 9.33
C GLU A 84 9.19 -28.33 8.88
N ILE A 85 9.47 -28.35 7.56
CA ILE A 85 10.76 -27.99 6.97
C ILE A 85 10.92 -26.47 6.89
N ASN A 86 10.01 -25.81 6.17
CA ASN A 86 10.02 -24.38 5.93
C ASN A 86 8.97 -23.70 6.80
N THR A 87 9.26 -23.58 8.10
CA THR A 87 8.30 -23.10 9.08
C THR A 87 8.60 -21.64 9.45
N VAL A 88 7.57 -20.77 9.44
CA VAL A 88 7.71 -19.36 9.86
C VAL A 88 7.15 -19.16 11.27
N ASN A 89 6.06 -19.86 11.61
CA ASN A 89 5.41 -19.76 12.89
C ASN A 89 6.20 -20.49 13.99
N ARG A 90 6.42 -19.82 15.12
CA ARG A 90 7.11 -20.40 16.30
C ARG A 90 6.41 -21.64 16.86
N SER A 91 5.11 -21.78 16.64
CA SER A 91 4.31 -22.90 17.12
C SER A 91 4.28 -24.11 16.17
N GLY A 92 5.02 -24.07 15.06
CA GLY A 92 5.09 -25.15 14.07
C GLY A 92 4.35 -24.84 12.77
N GLY A 93 4.66 -25.59 11.71
CA GLY A 93 4.18 -25.35 10.36
C GLY A 93 2.69 -25.63 10.15
N TYR A 94 2.07 -26.37 11.08
CA TYR A 94 0.60 -26.45 11.17
C TYR A 94 -0.06 -25.08 11.36
N TYR A 95 0.62 -24.11 11.97
CA TYR A 95 0.10 -22.77 12.21
C TYR A 95 0.58 -21.72 11.21
N ASP A 96 1.25 -22.13 10.14
CA ASP A 96 1.59 -21.23 9.04
C ASP A 96 0.35 -20.87 8.22
N PHE A 97 0.28 -19.62 7.73
CA PHE A 97 -0.80 -19.17 6.86
C PHE A 97 -0.62 -19.68 5.42
N ASP A 98 0.54 -19.41 4.80
CA ASP A 98 0.83 -19.73 3.40
C ASP A 98 1.40 -21.14 3.21
N LYS A 99 0.80 -22.16 3.85
CA LYS A 99 1.36 -23.54 3.92
C LYS A 99 1.77 -24.09 2.57
N LEU A 100 0.91 -23.99 1.55
CA LEU A 100 1.16 -24.51 0.20
C LEU A 100 2.36 -23.84 -0.49
N LYS A 101 2.56 -22.54 -0.23
CA LYS A 101 3.65 -21.75 -0.79
C LYS A 101 4.98 -22.04 -0.10
N LEU A 102 4.92 -22.34 1.21
CA LEU A 102 6.08 -22.72 2.01
C LEU A 102 6.53 -24.17 1.72
N MET A 103 5.63 -25.04 1.27
CA MET A 103 5.97 -26.41 0.89
C MET A 103 7.05 -26.44 -0.22
N PRO A 104 8.16 -27.16 0.00
CA PRO A 104 9.10 -27.49 -1.07
C PRO A 104 8.40 -28.13 -2.27
N TYR A 105 8.97 -27.95 -3.46
CA TYR A 105 8.33 -28.34 -4.71
C TYR A 105 7.80 -29.79 -4.73
N LEU A 106 8.62 -30.77 -4.33
CA LEU A 106 8.23 -32.19 -4.33
C LEU A 106 7.13 -32.49 -3.29
N LEU A 107 7.19 -31.86 -2.12
CA LEU A 107 6.15 -31.99 -1.09
C LEU A 107 4.83 -31.41 -1.57
N ARG A 108 4.88 -30.26 -2.26
CA ARG A 108 3.71 -29.65 -2.87
C ARG A 108 3.08 -30.57 -3.92
N LEU A 109 3.87 -31.21 -4.78
CA LEU A 109 3.36 -32.20 -5.75
C LEU A 109 2.76 -33.43 -5.05
N SER A 110 3.38 -33.91 -3.98
CA SER A 110 2.86 -35.01 -3.17
C SER A 110 1.49 -34.67 -2.57
N PHE A 111 1.37 -33.47 -1.97
CA PHE A 111 0.09 -32.96 -1.48
C PHE A 111 -0.98 -32.88 -2.57
N LEU A 112 -0.67 -32.30 -3.73
CA LEU A 112 -1.63 -32.20 -4.85
C LEU A 112 -2.11 -33.57 -5.32
N THR A 113 -1.22 -34.56 -5.32
CA THR A 113 -1.53 -35.95 -5.69
C THR A 113 -2.46 -36.59 -4.66
N GLU A 114 -2.19 -36.41 -3.37
CA GLU A 114 -3.05 -36.96 -2.30
C GLU A 114 -4.41 -36.28 -2.28
N LEU A 115 -4.47 -34.96 -2.45
CA LEU A 115 -5.72 -34.22 -2.58
C LEU A 115 -6.55 -34.75 -3.76
N LYS A 116 -5.92 -34.99 -4.92
CA LYS A 116 -6.60 -35.59 -6.08
C LYS A 116 -7.24 -36.94 -5.74
N HIS A 117 -6.52 -37.83 -5.06
CA HIS A 117 -7.07 -39.14 -4.65
C HIS A 117 -8.19 -39.05 -3.62
N ILE A 118 -8.12 -38.08 -2.70
CA ILE A 118 -9.20 -37.78 -1.77
C ILE A 118 -10.45 -37.36 -2.55
N LYS A 119 -10.32 -36.38 -3.45
CA LYS A 119 -11.42 -35.89 -4.30
C LYS A 119 -12.03 -37.02 -5.14
N GLU A 120 -11.21 -37.86 -5.76
CA GLU A 120 -11.67 -39.03 -6.53
C GLU A 120 -12.46 -40.02 -5.67
N THR A 121 -12.02 -40.26 -4.43
CA THR A 121 -12.71 -41.16 -3.51
C THR A 121 -14.08 -40.59 -3.09
N CYS A 122 -14.17 -39.29 -2.83
CA CYS A 122 -15.43 -38.64 -2.53
C CYS A 122 -16.38 -38.63 -3.74
N LYS A 123 -15.88 -38.37 -4.95
CA LYS A 123 -16.68 -38.44 -6.19
C LYS A 123 -17.24 -39.85 -6.40
N ALA A 124 -16.42 -40.88 -6.20
CA ALA A 124 -16.86 -42.27 -6.30
C ALA A 124 -17.93 -42.63 -5.26
N ALA A 125 -17.94 -41.95 -4.10
CA ALA A 125 -18.97 -42.09 -3.08
C ALA A 125 -20.22 -41.21 -3.33
N GLY A 126 -20.31 -40.53 -4.49
CA GLY A 126 -21.49 -39.76 -4.91
C GLY A 126 -21.51 -38.29 -4.46
N TYR A 127 -20.39 -37.75 -3.97
CA TYR A 127 -20.32 -36.35 -3.52
C TYR A 127 -20.01 -35.38 -4.66
N LEU A 128 -20.65 -34.21 -4.62
CA LEU A 128 -20.41 -33.12 -5.57
C LEU A 128 -19.18 -32.30 -5.17
N ASP A 129 -18.35 -31.94 -6.16
CA ASP A 129 -17.17 -31.09 -6.02
C ASP A 129 -17.59 -29.62 -6.09
N GLN A 130 -17.54 -28.91 -4.97
CA GLN A 130 -17.81 -27.46 -4.88
C GLN A 130 -16.52 -26.65 -4.72
N SER A 131 -15.35 -27.27 -4.88
CA SER A 131 -14.08 -26.54 -4.83
C SER A 131 -14.04 -25.45 -5.89
N LYS A 132 -13.54 -24.27 -5.51
CA LYS A 132 -13.29 -23.19 -6.47
C LYS A 132 -12.27 -23.66 -7.52
N PRO A 133 -12.48 -23.36 -8.81
CA PRO A 133 -11.53 -23.73 -9.85
C PRO A 133 -10.19 -23.05 -9.60
N VAL A 134 -9.09 -23.78 -9.77
CA VAL A 134 -7.75 -23.19 -9.76
C VAL A 134 -7.55 -22.47 -11.08
N THR A 135 -7.93 -21.19 -11.13
CA THR A 135 -7.68 -20.33 -12.28
C THR A 135 -6.17 -20.08 -12.38
N VAL A 136 -5.51 -20.67 -13.37
CA VAL A 136 -4.06 -20.48 -13.56
C VAL A 136 -3.79 -19.18 -14.31
N ARG A 137 -4.61 -18.86 -15.32
CA ARG A 137 -4.38 -17.71 -16.19
C ARG A 137 -4.83 -16.41 -15.52
N ALA A 138 -4.07 -15.36 -15.78
CA ALA A 138 -4.34 -14.01 -15.30
C ALA A 138 -5.70 -13.48 -15.79
N PHE A 139 -6.07 -13.80 -17.03
CA PHE A 139 -7.38 -13.44 -17.57
C PHE A 139 -8.51 -14.02 -16.74
N ASP A 140 -8.50 -15.33 -16.52
CA ASP A 140 -9.54 -16.02 -15.74
C ASP A 140 -9.62 -15.46 -14.32
N LYS A 141 -8.47 -15.20 -13.68
CA LYS A 141 -8.42 -14.55 -12.36
C LYS A 141 -9.05 -13.17 -12.37
N VAL A 142 -8.71 -12.31 -13.33
CA VAL A 142 -9.24 -10.95 -13.43
C VAL A 142 -10.76 -10.98 -13.65
N MET A 143 -11.25 -11.87 -14.51
CA MET A 143 -12.69 -12.04 -14.73
C MET A 143 -13.41 -12.53 -13.48
N ASP A 144 -12.84 -13.48 -12.75
CA ASP A 144 -13.38 -13.95 -11.47
C ASP A 144 -13.42 -12.82 -10.43
N HIS A 145 -12.38 -11.99 -10.32
CA HIS A 145 -12.38 -10.80 -9.45
C HIS A 145 -13.45 -9.78 -9.84
N ILE A 146 -13.69 -9.58 -11.13
CA ILE A 146 -14.73 -8.67 -11.61
C ILE A 146 -16.12 -9.20 -11.26
N LYS A 147 -16.37 -10.49 -11.51
CA LYS A 147 -17.67 -11.14 -11.29
C LYS A 147 -17.99 -11.37 -9.81
N SER A 148 -16.98 -11.63 -8.99
CA SER A 148 -17.14 -11.80 -7.53
C SER A 148 -17.25 -10.47 -6.77
N SER A 149 -17.05 -9.32 -7.44
CA SER A 149 -17.17 -8.00 -6.81
C SER A 149 -18.61 -7.73 -6.36
N CYS A 150 -18.79 -7.20 -5.14
CA CYS A 150 -20.10 -6.72 -4.68
C CYS A 150 -20.67 -5.55 -5.50
N HIS A 151 -19.85 -4.93 -6.36
CA HIS A 151 -20.24 -3.89 -7.31
C HIS A 151 -20.29 -4.41 -8.76
N TYR A 152 -20.42 -5.72 -8.95
CA TYR A 152 -20.60 -6.31 -10.27
C TYR A 152 -21.99 -5.98 -10.84
N LYS A 153 -22.02 -5.73 -12.14
CA LYS A 153 -23.23 -5.64 -12.96
C LYS A 153 -22.96 -6.44 -14.22
N GLU A 154 -23.99 -7.10 -14.74
CA GLU A 154 -23.84 -7.91 -15.95
C GLU A 154 -23.27 -7.10 -17.11
N GLY A 155 -22.28 -7.66 -17.79
CA GLY A 155 -21.58 -7.01 -18.90
C GLY A 155 -20.44 -6.07 -18.46
N LYS A 156 -20.14 -5.93 -17.16
CA LYS A 156 -19.04 -5.08 -16.65
C LYS A 156 -17.67 -5.44 -17.21
N GLU A 157 -17.47 -6.68 -17.61
CA GLU A 157 -16.25 -7.15 -18.26
C GLU A 157 -16.12 -6.70 -19.73
N LEU A 158 -17.23 -6.30 -20.35
CA LEU A 158 -17.30 -6.02 -21.79
C LEU A 158 -16.74 -4.63 -22.12
N PRO A 159 -16.13 -4.45 -23.32
CA PRO A 159 -15.64 -3.15 -23.81
C PRO A 159 -16.69 -2.03 -23.81
N GLU A 160 -17.96 -2.39 -24.01
CA GLU A 160 -19.09 -1.47 -24.11
C GLU A 160 -19.58 -0.98 -22.75
N TYR A 161 -19.16 -1.61 -21.65
CA TYR A 161 -19.62 -1.22 -20.32
C TYR A 161 -19.19 0.20 -19.97
N GLU A 162 -20.17 1.02 -19.62
CA GLU A 162 -19.92 2.42 -19.37
C GLU A 162 -19.41 2.67 -17.95
N VAL A 163 -18.09 2.85 -17.81
CA VAL A 163 -17.46 3.26 -16.56
C VAL A 163 -17.60 4.79 -16.40
N PRO A 164 -17.98 5.30 -15.21
CA PRO A 164 -18.08 6.73 -14.95
C PRO A 164 -16.77 7.47 -15.26
N SER A 165 -16.89 8.64 -15.86
CA SER A 165 -15.74 9.38 -16.41
C SER A 165 -14.65 9.72 -15.38
N TYR A 166 -15.01 9.95 -14.12
CA TYR A 166 -14.04 10.25 -13.05
C TYR A 166 -13.19 9.04 -12.64
N ASN A 167 -13.62 7.83 -13.02
CA ASN A 167 -12.94 6.56 -12.75
C ASN A 167 -12.28 5.97 -14.00
N SER A 168 -12.60 6.49 -15.18
CA SER A 168 -12.20 5.93 -16.47
C SER A 168 -11.34 6.88 -17.30
N LYS A 169 -10.69 7.87 -16.68
CA LYS A 169 -9.75 8.77 -17.35
C LYS A 169 -8.32 8.40 -17.03
N ASP A 170 -7.49 8.33 -18.06
CA ASP A 170 -6.05 8.18 -17.94
C ASP A 170 -5.38 9.49 -17.51
N LYS A 171 -4.05 9.49 -17.35
CA LYS A 171 -3.32 10.68 -16.89
C LYS A 171 -3.49 11.90 -17.81
N ASP A 172 -3.74 11.65 -19.09
CA ASP A 172 -3.87 12.63 -20.16
C ASP A 172 -5.35 12.99 -20.39
N GLY A 173 -6.27 12.49 -19.55
CA GLY A 173 -7.70 12.76 -19.58
C GLY A 173 -8.48 11.96 -20.61
N LYS A 174 -7.85 11.00 -21.29
CA LYS A 174 -8.51 10.14 -22.28
C LYS A 174 -9.29 9.03 -21.60
N ARG A 175 -10.40 8.64 -22.22
CA ARG A 175 -11.27 7.59 -21.67
C ARG A 175 -10.65 6.20 -21.90
N ILE A 176 -10.59 5.41 -20.85
CA ILE A 176 -10.13 4.01 -20.85
C ILE A 176 -11.35 3.09 -21.05
N ARG A 177 -11.20 2.06 -21.90
CA ARG A 177 -12.21 1.01 -22.11
C ARG A 177 -11.70 -0.36 -21.66
N ASN A 178 -12.62 -1.23 -21.28
CA ASN A 178 -12.27 -2.63 -21.01
C ASN A 178 -11.71 -3.30 -22.26
N GLY A 179 -10.70 -4.15 -22.10
CA GLY A 179 -10.02 -4.81 -23.20
C GLY A 179 -9.03 -3.93 -23.97
N GLU A 180 -8.87 -2.66 -23.59
CA GLU A 180 -7.92 -1.75 -24.23
C GLU A 180 -6.47 -2.04 -23.80
N VAL A 181 -5.52 -1.79 -24.70
CA VAL A 181 -4.09 -1.85 -24.38
C VAL A 181 -3.67 -0.48 -23.85
N LYS A 182 -3.24 -0.42 -22.59
CA LYS A 182 -2.68 0.79 -21.98
C LYS A 182 -1.24 0.58 -21.52
N TYR A 183 -0.52 1.70 -21.43
CA TYR A 183 0.84 1.75 -20.91
C TYR A 183 0.84 2.39 -19.53
N PHE A 184 1.78 1.95 -18.70
CA PHE A 184 1.97 2.50 -17.36
C PHE A 184 3.43 2.33 -16.94
N ARG A 185 3.79 2.79 -15.74
CA ARG A 185 5.15 2.63 -15.19
C ARG A 185 5.13 1.69 -14.00
N ASP A 186 6.11 0.81 -13.90
CA ASP A 186 6.34 0.08 -12.67
C ASP A 186 7.02 0.97 -11.60
N ARG A 187 7.18 0.44 -10.39
CA ARG A 187 7.86 1.15 -9.29
C ARG A 187 9.32 1.55 -9.59
N LYS A 188 9.93 1.00 -10.64
CA LYS A 188 11.29 1.32 -11.10
C LYS A 188 11.30 2.35 -12.24
N GLY A 189 10.13 2.86 -12.64
CA GLY A 189 9.95 3.78 -13.77
C GLY A 189 10.06 3.09 -15.13
N CYS A 190 10.08 1.75 -15.18
CA CYS A 190 10.14 1.01 -16.43
C CYS A 190 8.77 1.04 -17.11
N LEU A 191 8.76 1.26 -18.42
CA LEU A 191 7.56 1.18 -19.24
C LEU A 191 7.00 -0.23 -19.16
N GLN A 192 5.71 -0.33 -18.88
CA GLN A 192 4.93 -1.56 -18.91
C GLN A 192 3.74 -1.36 -19.85
N ARG A 193 3.17 -2.48 -20.31
CA ARG A 193 2.00 -2.53 -21.17
C ARG A 193 1.12 -3.69 -20.69
N GLY A 194 -0.20 -3.53 -20.80
CA GLY A 194 -1.12 -4.62 -20.56
C GLY A 194 -2.52 -4.32 -21.06
N ILE A 195 -3.37 -5.34 -21.01
CA ILE A 195 -4.80 -5.22 -21.34
C ILE A 195 -5.54 -4.86 -20.05
N VAL A 196 -6.35 -3.81 -20.08
CA VAL A 196 -6.99 -3.26 -18.88
C VAL A 196 -8.47 -3.62 -18.76
N TYR A 197 -8.93 -3.82 -17.53
CA TYR A 197 -10.33 -4.05 -17.19
C TYR A 197 -10.69 -3.30 -15.91
N HIS A 198 -11.87 -2.69 -15.88
CA HIS A 198 -12.32 -1.90 -14.76
C HIS A 198 -12.56 -2.78 -13.53
N ASN A 199 -12.04 -2.34 -12.38
CA ASN A 199 -12.28 -2.97 -11.10
C ASN A 199 -13.30 -2.15 -10.29
N ILE A 200 -12.83 -1.21 -9.48
CA ILE A 200 -13.65 -0.41 -8.56
C ILE A 200 -13.03 0.97 -8.43
N ASN A 201 -13.88 2.00 -8.32
CA ASN A 201 -13.43 3.39 -8.29
C ASN A 201 -12.47 3.65 -9.48
N ASN A 202 -11.37 4.33 -9.22
CA ASN A 202 -10.29 4.60 -10.16
C ASN A 202 -9.34 3.41 -10.36
N MET A 203 -9.59 2.24 -9.77
CA MET A 203 -8.70 1.09 -9.88
C MET A 203 -9.08 0.19 -11.06
N TRP A 204 -8.07 -0.27 -11.79
CA TRP A 204 -8.20 -1.11 -12.97
C TRP A 204 -7.25 -2.31 -12.87
N TRP A 205 -7.76 -3.49 -13.22
CA TRP A 205 -6.94 -4.65 -13.45
C TRP A 205 -6.17 -4.50 -14.76
N VAL A 206 -4.91 -4.95 -14.76
CA VAL A 206 -4.02 -4.92 -15.93
C VAL A 206 -3.40 -6.28 -16.10
N ILE A 207 -3.74 -6.97 -17.19
CA ILE A 207 -3.15 -8.26 -17.55
C ILE A 207 -1.85 -7.98 -18.30
N LEU A 208 -0.72 -8.41 -17.72
CA LEU A 208 0.62 -8.18 -18.28
C LEU A 208 1.02 -9.29 -19.24
N HIS A 209 0.72 -10.53 -18.88
CA HIS A 209 0.94 -11.74 -19.66
C HIS A 209 0.07 -12.87 -19.11
N GLU A 210 0.16 -14.08 -19.69
CA GLU A 210 -0.73 -15.22 -19.42
C GLU A 210 -0.93 -15.54 -17.93
N TYR A 211 0.05 -15.27 -17.07
CA TYR A 211 0.05 -15.67 -15.66
C TYR A 211 0.15 -14.50 -14.66
N ASN A 212 0.23 -13.26 -15.12
CA ASN A 212 0.47 -12.10 -14.25
C ASN A 212 -0.46 -10.94 -14.58
N TYR A 213 -0.99 -10.33 -13.53
CA TYR A 213 -1.84 -9.16 -13.57
C TYR A 213 -1.52 -8.22 -12.39
N ARG A 214 -1.93 -6.96 -12.49
CA ARG A 214 -1.78 -5.94 -11.44
C ARG A 214 -3.05 -5.12 -11.29
N ASN A 215 -3.19 -4.45 -10.16
CA ASN A 215 -4.21 -3.43 -9.94
C ASN A 215 -3.53 -2.05 -9.98
N ILE A 216 -3.96 -1.18 -10.89
CA ILE A 216 -3.32 0.10 -11.20
C ILE A 216 -4.40 1.18 -11.27
N ALA A 217 -4.10 2.39 -10.77
CA ALA A 217 -5.05 3.50 -10.81
C ALA A 217 -5.18 4.07 -12.23
N SER A 218 -6.36 4.56 -12.60
CA SER A 218 -6.67 5.03 -13.95
C SER A 218 -5.71 6.14 -14.40
N PHE A 219 -5.41 7.08 -13.50
CA PHE A 219 -4.50 8.20 -13.74
C PHE A 219 -3.02 7.81 -13.86
N GLU A 220 -2.65 6.54 -13.72
CA GLU A 220 -1.29 6.05 -14.00
C GLU A 220 -1.14 5.54 -15.44
N PHE A 221 -2.24 5.31 -16.14
CA PHE A 221 -2.21 4.90 -17.53
C PHE A 221 -1.96 6.07 -18.48
N PHE A 222 -1.45 5.74 -19.66
CA PHE A 222 -1.24 6.66 -20.76
C PHE A 222 -1.06 5.90 -22.09
N ASP A 223 -1.08 6.66 -23.18
CA ASP A 223 -0.74 6.18 -24.53
C ASP A 223 0.69 6.58 -24.91
N LEU A 224 1.26 5.99 -25.95
CA LEU A 224 2.59 6.36 -26.46
C LEU A 224 2.56 7.54 -27.45
N ASP A 225 1.66 8.48 -27.22
CA ASP A 225 1.46 9.67 -28.05
C ASP A 225 2.53 10.75 -27.81
N SER A 226 3.01 10.91 -26.58
CA SER A 226 4.04 11.89 -26.22
C SER A 226 5.45 11.29 -26.21
N GLU A 227 6.46 12.15 -26.41
CA GLU A 227 7.88 11.75 -26.34
C GLU A 227 8.25 11.23 -24.94
N GLU A 228 7.68 11.81 -23.88
CA GLU A 228 7.87 11.33 -22.51
C GLU A 228 7.32 9.91 -22.34
N ASN A 229 6.10 9.65 -22.83
CA ASN A 229 5.46 8.34 -22.71
C ASN A 229 6.26 7.24 -23.42
N ARG A 230 6.93 7.57 -24.53
CA ARG A 230 7.79 6.65 -25.30
C ARG A 230 9.09 6.27 -24.60
N LYS A 231 9.55 7.02 -23.59
CA LYS A 231 10.81 6.71 -22.90
C LYS A 231 10.73 5.32 -22.26
N ARG A 232 11.65 4.40 -22.54
CA ARG A 232 11.58 3.01 -22.01
C ARG A 232 11.71 2.93 -20.50
N LYS A 233 12.52 3.80 -19.91
CA LYS A 233 12.72 3.87 -18.47
C LYS A 233 12.90 5.31 -18.08
N LEU A 234 12.07 5.75 -17.14
CA LEU A 234 12.32 6.96 -16.40
C LEU A 234 13.25 6.57 -15.23
N ILE A 235 14.54 6.91 -15.30
CA ILE A 235 15.50 6.81 -14.17
C ILE A 235 14.94 7.77 -13.08
N LYS A 236 14.65 7.45 -11.80
CA LYS A 236 15.02 6.40 -10.83
C LYS A 236 14.06 6.44 -9.62
N LYS A 237 14.24 5.47 -8.70
CA LYS A 237 13.79 5.48 -7.28
C LYS A 237 14.24 6.74 -6.52
N SER A 238 13.30 7.61 -6.22
CA SER A 238 13.16 8.50 -5.05
C SER A 238 11.92 9.36 -5.35
N GLY A 239 11.28 10.01 -4.38
CA GLY A 239 9.98 10.66 -4.58
C GLY A 239 9.96 11.92 -5.49
N HIS A 240 10.67 11.89 -6.61
CA HIS A 240 10.82 12.98 -7.58
C HIS A 240 9.89 12.87 -8.79
N HIS A 241 8.59 12.70 -8.55
CA HIS A 241 7.56 13.02 -9.56
C HIS A 241 7.18 14.51 -9.56
N LYS A 242 7.75 15.32 -8.64
CA LYS A 242 7.67 16.80 -8.68
C LYS A 242 8.95 17.39 -9.29
N PRO A 243 8.92 17.97 -10.51
CA PRO A 243 10.05 18.71 -11.09
C PRO A 243 10.61 19.81 -10.18
N ALA A 244 9.74 20.45 -9.37
CA ALA A 244 10.14 21.44 -8.36
C ALA A 244 11.12 20.88 -7.31
N ALA A 245 11.13 19.56 -7.05
CA ALA A 245 12.08 18.93 -6.12
C ALA A 245 13.48 18.73 -6.71
N ARG A 246 13.62 18.99 -8.01
CA ARG A 246 14.86 18.85 -8.78
C ARG A 246 15.67 20.15 -8.83
N ILE A 247 15.23 21.20 -8.15
CA ILE A 247 15.95 22.49 -8.10
C ILE A 247 17.31 22.24 -7.44
N LYS A 248 18.35 22.23 -8.28
CA LYS A 248 19.74 22.39 -7.87
C LYS A 248 20.15 23.81 -8.26
N PHE A 249 20.35 24.67 -7.28
CA PHE A 249 21.00 25.95 -7.53
C PHE A 249 22.45 25.65 -7.93
N SER A 250 22.95 26.33 -8.96
CA SER A 250 24.36 26.22 -9.31
C SER A 250 25.20 26.78 -8.15
N GLU A 251 26.38 26.20 -7.91
CA GLU A 251 27.29 26.64 -6.84
C GLU A 251 27.56 28.17 -6.84
N PRO A 252 27.73 28.84 -8.01
CA PRO A 252 27.92 30.28 -8.04
C PRO A 252 26.70 31.07 -7.54
N VAL A 253 25.48 30.62 -7.88
CA VAL A 253 24.24 31.26 -7.46
C VAL A 253 24.02 31.08 -5.95
N ALA A 254 24.31 29.90 -5.43
CA ALA A 254 24.25 29.62 -3.98
C ALA A 254 25.22 30.50 -3.19
N ALA A 255 26.46 30.65 -3.67
CA ALA A 255 27.47 31.49 -3.04
C ALA A 255 27.06 32.98 -3.03
N GLN A 256 26.49 33.46 -4.14
CA GLN A 256 26.00 34.84 -4.25
C GLN A 256 24.83 35.11 -3.29
N ILE A 257 23.83 34.23 -3.23
CA ILE A 257 22.69 34.34 -2.30
C ILE A 257 23.19 34.32 -0.84
N SER A 258 24.16 33.46 -0.51
CA SER A 258 24.75 33.41 0.83
C SER A 258 25.45 34.71 1.21
N LYS A 259 26.23 35.30 0.27
CA LYS A 259 26.92 36.58 0.45
C LYS A 259 25.93 37.72 0.66
N GLU A 260 24.90 37.80 -0.19
CA GLU A 260 23.80 38.77 -0.05
C GLU A 260 23.17 38.62 1.32
N CYS A 261 22.73 37.42 1.71
CA CYS A 261 22.06 37.15 3.00
C CYS A 261 22.91 37.49 4.23
N LYS A 262 24.25 37.36 4.14
CA LYS A 262 25.16 37.81 5.22
C LYS A 262 25.23 39.33 5.32
N SER A 263 25.11 40.04 4.20
CA SER A 263 25.13 41.51 4.17
C SER A 263 23.80 42.17 4.56
N ILE A 264 22.70 41.41 4.59
CA ILE A 264 21.37 41.95 4.91
C ILE A 264 21.23 42.14 6.42
N GLY A 265 21.00 43.39 6.82
CA GLY A 265 20.64 43.75 8.18
C GLY A 265 19.29 43.17 8.61
N LYS A 266 18.92 43.42 9.88
CA LYS A 266 17.70 42.91 10.50
C LYS A 266 16.42 43.27 9.73
N GLU A 267 16.34 44.48 9.18
CA GLU A 267 15.19 44.95 8.41
C GLU A 267 15.01 44.20 7.10
N GLY A 268 16.09 43.93 6.35
CA GLY A 268 15.96 43.14 5.13
C GLY A 268 15.69 41.66 5.42
N ARG A 269 16.17 41.11 6.54
CA ARG A 269 15.75 39.76 7.00
C ARG A 269 14.27 39.72 7.38
N LEU A 270 13.74 40.79 7.97
CA LEU A 270 12.32 40.94 8.28
C LEU A 270 11.46 40.87 7.01
N VAL A 271 11.86 41.61 5.96
CA VAL A 271 11.17 41.58 4.65
C VAL A 271 11.15 40.15 4.09
N LYS A 272 12.30 39.46 4.06
CA LYS A 272 12.40 38.08 3.58
C LYS A 272 11.55 37.09 4.39
N ALA A 273 11.51 37.26 5.72
CA ALA A 273 10.71 36.40 6.58
C ALA A 273 9.20 36.59 6.35
N ASN A 274 8.74 37.83 6.12
CA ASN A 274 7.35 38.12 5.80
C ASN A 274 6.97 37.61 4.40
N GLU A 275 7.88 37.67 3.43
CA GLU A 275 7.68 37.06 2.11
C GLU A 275 7.48 35.54 2.22
N MET A 276 8.29 34.85 3.03
CA MET A 276 8.14 33.42 3.31
C MET A 276 6.78 33.11 3.94
N LEU A 277 6.36 33.84 4.98
CA LEU A 277 5.05 33.64 5.63
C LEU A 277 3.89 33.86 4.66
N SER A 278 3.97 34.89 3.81
CA SER A 278 2.96 35.14 2.78
C SER A 278 2.86 34.00 1.78
N LYS A 279 4.01 33.48 1.29
CA LYS A 279 4.02 32.34 0.35
C LYS A 279 3.51 31.05 1.01
N LEU A 280 3.89 30.77 2.26
CA LEU A 280 3.39 29.60 3.00
C LEU A 280 1.88 29.64 3.16
N TYR A 281 1.32 30.82 3.48
CA TYR A 281 -0.13 31.01 3.56
C TYR A 281 -0.82 30.80 2.21
N LYS A 282 -0.25 31.32 1.12
CA LYS A 282 -0.78 31.14 -0.25
C LYS A 282 -0.80 29.68 -0.70
N PHE A 283 0.10 28.85 -0.19
CA PHE A 283 0.11 27.41 -0.46
C PHE A 283 -0.82 26.60 0.46
N ASP A 284 -1.54 27.27 1.36
CA ASP A 284 -2.37 26.68 2.42
C ASP A 284 -1.56 25.79 3.40
N TRP A 285 -0.28 26.13 3.62
CA TRP A 285 0.57 25.41 4.58
C TRP A 285 0.42 25.93 6.00
N THR A 286 0.07 27.21 6.13
CA THR A 286 -0.37 27.79 7.38
C THR A 286 -1.85 28.06 7.29
N SER A 287 -2.58 27.69 8.34
CA SER A 287 -3.99 27.98 8.50
C SER A 287 -4.29 29.46 8.67
N ARG A 288 -3.25 30.28 8.93
CA ARG A 288 -3.36 31.72 9.17
C ARG A 288 -2.25 32.48 8.48
N PHE A 289 -2.55 33.72 8.10
CA PHE A 289 -1.59 34.63 7.53
C PHE A 289 -0.96 35.47 8.64
N PHE A 290 0.31 35.19 8.90
CA PHE A 290 1.11 35.92 9.87
C PHE A 290 2.07 36.90 9.20
N ALA A 291 2.39 37.98 9.90
CA ALA A 291 3.50 38.85 9.56
C ALA A 291 4.24 39.29 10.83
N PHE A 292 5.54 39.53 10.70
CA PHE A 292 6.34 40.18 11.70
C PHE A 292 6.31 41.70 11.49
N GLU A 293 6.35 42.42 12.60
CA GLU A 293 6.40 43.88 12.64
C GLU A 293 7.56 44.30 13.56
N LEU A 294 8.32 45.31 13.16
CA LEU A 294 9.36 45.88 14.00
C LEU A 294 8.78 47.04 14.82
N LYS A 295 8.83 46.92 16.14
CA LYS A 295 8.41 47.99 17.06
C LYS A 295 9.47 49.09 17.11
N ALA A 296 9.06 50.28 17.55
CA ALA A 296 9.97 51.42 17.78
C ALA A 296 11.14 51.10 18.73
N ASN A 297 10.96 50.16 19.66
CA ASN A 297 12.02 49.69 20.57
C ASN A 297 12.93 48.60 19.95
N GLY A 298 12.82 48.35 18.65
CA GLY A 298 13.60 47.35 17.92
C GLY A 298 13.18 45.90 18.19
N ARG A 299 12.17 45.61 19.00
CA ARG A 299 11.65 44.24 19.21
C ARG A 299 10.67 43.85 18.10
N LEU A 300 10.59 42.54 17.82
CA LEU A 300 9.62 42.02 16.86
C LEU A 300 8.26 41.76 17.53
N SER A 301 7.17 42.18 16.89
CA SER A 301 5.81 41.66 17.09
C SER A 301 5.50 40.59 16.06
N LEU A 302 4.51 39.74 16.39
CA LEU A 302 3.81 38.91 15.42
C LEU A 302 2.38 39.43 15.32
N ILE A 303 1.88 39.58 14.12
CA ILE A 303 0.49 39.94 13.84
C ILE A 303 -0.17 38.86 12.99
N GLU A 304 -1.45 38.63 13.23
CA GLU A 304 -2.32 37.78 12.42
C GLU A 304 -3.22 38.69 11.58
N ILE A 305 -3.11 38.59 10.26
CA ILE A 305 -3.84 39.42 9.29
C ILE A 305 -5.13 38.71 8.87
N GLU A 306 -5.06 37.39 8.70
CA GLU A 306 -6.14 36.58 8.16
C GLU A 306 -6.09 35.17 8.78
N SER A 307 -7.26 34.55 8.98
CA SER A 307 -7.38 33.20 9.54
C SER A 307 -8.34 32.36 8.69
N LYS A 308 -7.88 31.16 8.30
CA LYS A 308 -8.68 30.07 7.71
C LYS A 308 -8.80 28.89 8.69
N ALA A 309 -8.48 29.09 9.95
CA ALA A 309 -8.45 28.01 10.92
C ALA A 309 -9.87 27.44 11.16
N TRP A 310 -9.95 26.12 11.29
CA TRP A 310 -11.20 25.41 11.62
C TRP A 310 -12.35 25.61 10.61
N GLY A 311 -12.03 25.87 9.34
CA GLY A 311 -13.03 26.03 8.28
C GLY A 311 -13.73 27.38 8.25
N ASN A 312 -13.37 28.30 9.16
CA ASN A 312 -13.87 29.67 9.17
C ASN A 312 -12.83 30.60 8.51
N HIS A 313 -13.24 31.31 7.47
CA HIS A 313 -12.43 32.33 6.82
C HIS A 313 -12.77 33.71 7.41
N LYS A 314 -11.80 34.32 8.10
CA LYS A 314 -11.92 35.65 8.69
C LYS A 314 -10.71 36.50 8.30
N VAL A 315 -10.97 37.57 7.57
CA VAL A 315 -10.00 38.67 7.35
C VAL A 315 -10.21 39.67 8.47
N HIS A 316 -9.15 40.04 9.19
CA HIS A 316 -9.28 40.98 10.30
C HIS A 316 -9.10 42.41 9.78
N GLU A 317 -10.09 43.27 9.98
CA GLU A 317 -10.01 44.71 9.63
C GLU A 317 -8.83 45.41 10.33
N SER A 318 -8.48 44.95 11.52
CA SER A 318 -7.26 45.32 12.26
C SER A 318 -6.47 44.07 12.63
N PRO A 319 -5.18 43.95 12.26
CA PRO A 319 -4.38 42.77 12.55
C PRO A 319 -4.32 42.45 14.06
N ILE A 320 -4.52 41.18 14.41
CA ILE A 320 -4.48 40.73 15.80
C ILE A 320 -3.03 40.58 16.25
N LYS A 321 -2.65 41.27 17.33
CA LYS A 321 -1.31 41.17 17.92
C LYS A 321 -1.17 39.87 18.72
N LEU A 322 -0.15 39.08 18.39
CA LEU A 322 0.17 37.82 19.05
C LEU A 322 1.44 37.92 19.91
N SER A 323 1.48 37.16 21.00
CA SER A 323 2.65 37.09 21.88
C SER A 323 3.75 36.21 21.29
N LEU A 324 4.63 36.81 20.47
CA LEU A 324 5.72 36.10 19.77
C LEU A 324 6.69 35.34 20.71
N TYR A 325 6.84 35.81 21.94
CA TYR A 325 7.76 35.25 22.94
C TYR A 325 7.05 34.37 23.98
N GLY A 326 5.74 34.13 23.81
CA GLY A 326 5.00 33.20 24.66
C GLY A 326 5.49 31.76 24.50
N ARG A 327 5.29 30.94 25.54
CA ARG A 327 5.57 29.49 25.47
C ARG A 327 4.71 28.83 24.39
N THR A 328 3.43 29.20 24.35
CA THR A 328 2.44 28.72 23.40
C THR A 328 1.97 29.86 22.50
N LEU A 329 1.99 29.61 21.20
CA LEU A 329 1.32 30.44 20.21
C LEU A 329 -0.04 29.79 19.92
N PRO A 330 -1.09 30.56 19.57
CA PRO A 330 -2.44 30.01 19.36
C PRO A 330 -2.57 29.33 17.99
N MET A 331 -1.61 28.47 17.62
CA MET A 331 -1.50 27.79 16.33
C MET A 331 -0.96 26.37 16.54
N SER A 332 -0.90 25.56 15.48
CA SER A 332 -0.35 24.20 15.58
C SER A 332 1.11 24.20 16.04
N SER A 333 1.57 23.07 16.57
CA SER A 333 2.98 22.89 16.97
C SER A 333 3.94 23.15 15.80
N THR A 334 3.58 22.69 14.60
CA THR A 334 4.33 22.89 13.37
C THR A 334 4.43 24.37 12.98
N GLU A 335 3.30 25.08 12.90
CA GLU A 335 3.29 26.51 12.58
C GLU A 335 4.05 27.34 13.64
N SER A 336 3.89 26.98 14.92
CA SER A 336 4.59 27.62 16.04
C SER A 336 6.11 27.45 15.92
N TYR A 337 6.57 26.26 15.54
CA TYR A 337 7.98 26.00 15.28
C TYR A 337 8.49 26.83 14.09
N TRP A 338 7.74 26.89 12.99
CA TRP A 338 8.10 27.69 11.81
C TRP A 338 8.21 29.19 12.13
N VAL A 339 7.21 29.76 12.80
CA VAL A 339 7.24 31.16 13.23
C VAL A 339 8.43 31.44 14.15
N LYS A 340 8.73 30.56 15.10
CA LYS A 340 9.87 30.72 16.02
C LYS A 340 11.22 30.65 15.27
N ALA A 341 11.39 29.76 14.31
CA ALA A 341 12.62 29.67 13.53
C ALA A 341 12.80 30.88 12.59
N LEU A 342 11.74 31.43 11.98
CA LEU A 342 11.82 32.69 11.25
C LEU A 342 12.16 33.87 12.15
N ARG A 343 11.62 33.92 13.38
CA ARG A 343 12.04 34.92 14.37
C ARG A 343 13.53 34.85 14.65
N GLU A 344 14.07 33.65 14.91
CA GLU A 344 15.51 33.46 15.15
C GLU A 344 16.35 33.91 13.94
N TYR A 345 15.87 33.67 12.72
CA TYR A 345 16.49 34.19 11.50
C TYR A 345 16.49 35.72 11.45
N VAL A 346 15.36 36.38 11.72
CA VAL A 346 15.31 37.85 11.69
C VAL A 346 16.21 38.46 12.77
N VAL A 347 16.11 38.00 14.02
CA VAL A 347 16.82 38.57 15.16
C VAL A 347 18.31 38.26 15.11
N HIS A 348 18.67 37.00 14.94
CA HIS A 348 20.04 36.50 15.14
C HIS A 348 20.73 36.10 13.84
N GLY A 349 20.01 36.04 12.71
CA GLY A 349 20.55 35.48 11.47
C GLY A 349 20.72 33.96 11.52
N LYS A 350 20.14 33.28 12.54
CA LYS A 350 20.22 31.82 12.65
C LYS A 350 19.48 31.17 11.50
N ARG A 351 20.10 30.17 10.89
CA ARG A 351 19.58 29.46 9.70
C ARG A 351 18.84 28.17 10.05
N THR A 352 18.21 28.09 11.22
CA THR A 352 17.50 26.88 11.70
C THR A 352 16.28 26.50 10.85
N ILE A 353 15.90 27.35 9.88
CA ILE A 353 14.86 27.07 8.88
C ILE A 353 15.24 25.88 7.97
N THR A 354 16.54 25.56 7.83
CA THR A 354 16.99 24.40 7.04
C THR A 354 16.43 23.07 7.55
N GLU A 355 16.27 22.96 8.88
CA GLU A 355 15.79 21.76 9.57
C GLU A 355 14.30 21.45 9.30
N TRP A 356 13.55 22.41 8.72
CA TRP A 356 12.11 22.24 8.50
C TRP A 356 11.77 21.17 7.47
N PHE A 357 12.69 20.83 6.57
CA PHE A 357 12.34 20.12 5.33
C PHE A 357 13.18 18.87 5.06
N CYS A 358 14.34 18.73 5.69
CA CYS A 358 15.22 17.57 5.54
C CYS A 358 15.95 17.30 6.85
N LYS A 359 16.16 16.02 7.19
CA LYS A 359 17.08 15.64 8.29
C LYS A 359 18.56 15.81 7.90
N ASP A 360 18.82 16.08 6.63
CA ASP A 360 20.15 16.39 6.11
C ASP A 360 20.41 17.90 6.10
N SER A 361 21.65 18.28 6.38
CA SER A 361 22.08 19.67 6.56
C SER A 361 22.15 20.47 5.25
N ASN A 362 22.13 19.81 4.09
CA ASN A 362 22.32 20.42 2.77
C ASN A 362 21.06 20.41 1.88
N GLY A 363 19.95 19.84 2.37
CA GLY A 363 18.71 19.71 1.61
C GLY A 363 18.82 18.78 0.40
N GLN A 364 19.80 17.87 0.33
CA GLN A 364 20.03 16.98 -0.81
C GLN A 364 19.87 15.49 -0.49
N GLY A 365 19.53 15.12 0.74
CA GLY A 365 19.37 13.73 1.11
C GLY A 365 18.02 13.13 0.69
N PRO A 366 17.75 11.89 1.11
CA PRO A 366 16.63 11.10 0.59
C PRO A 366 15.25 11.71 0.86
N ASP A 367 15.12 12.62 1.83
CA ASP A 367 13.85 13.25 2.22
C ASP A 367 13.58 14.60 1.51
N ALA A 368 14.52 15.09 0.70
CA ALA A 368 14.44 16.39 0.02
C ALA A 368 13.31 16.54 -1.02
N HIS A 369 12.51 15.50 -1.21
CA HIS A 369 11.45 15.40 -2.20
C HIS A 369 10.04 15.68 -1.65
N TYR A 370 9.85 15.66 -0.33
CA TYR A 370 8.51 15.82 0.26
C TYR A 370 7.94 17.24 0.04
N TRP A 371 8.78 18.28 0.03
CA TRP A 371 8.36 19.68 0.20
C TRP A 371 9.04 20.69 -0.76
N PRO A 372 8.96 20.51 -2.09
CA PRO A 372 9.81 21.23 -3.02
C PRO A 372 9.49 22.72 -3.21
N GLU A 373 8.21 23.09 -3.15
CA GLU A 373 7.77 24.47 -3.33
C GLU A 373 8.31 25.35 -2.19
N VAL A 374 8.29 24.82 -0.97
CA VAL A 374 8.76 25.54 0.22
C VAL A 374 10.28 25.51 0.33
N ARG A 375 10.92 24.42 -0.11
CA ARG A 375 12.38 24.37 -0.28
C ARG A 375 12.89 25.44 -1.24
N LYS A 376 12.19 25.69 -2.36
CA LYS A 376 12.55 26.76 -3.29
C LYS A 376 12.54 28.13 -2.59
N ILE A 377 11.50 28.41 -1.81
CA ILE A 377 11.38 29.70 -1.11
C ILE A 377 12.46 29.84 -0.04
N ALA A 378 12.72 28.79 0.73
CA ALA A 378 13.80 28.76 1.73
C ALA A 378 15.17 29.05 1.09
N TRP A 379 15.39 28.61 -0.15
CA TRP A 379 16.58 28.97 -0.93
C TRP A 379 16.57 30.43 -1.41
N GLU A 380 15.45 30.94 -1.95
CA GLU A 380 15.31 32.33 -2.41
C GLU A 380 15.57 33.35 -1.27
N ILE A 381 15.17 33.01 -0.04
CA ILE A 381 15.43 33.84 1.14
C ILE A 381 16.81 33.58 1.77
N GLY A 382 17.59 32.67 1.20
CA GLY A 382 18.96 32.29 1.63
C GLY A 382 19.03 31.57 2.97
N ALA A 383 17.95 30.91 3.39
CA ALA A 383 17.95 30.06 4.56
C ALA A 383 18.80 28.78 4.37
N LEU A 384 18.87 28.25 3.14
CA LEU A 384 19.58 27.01 2.78
C LEU A 384 20.98 27.22 2.17
N ALA A 385 21.42 28.45 1.98
CA ALA A 385 22.68 28.77 1.30
C ALA A 385 23.89 28.68 2.26
N SER A 386 24.30 27.46 2.64
CA SER A 386 25.62 27.20 3.26
C SER A 386 26.71 27.12 2.19
#